data_AF-A0A1V5PU94-F1
#
_entry.id   AF-A0A1V5PU94-F1
#
_cell.length_a   1.000
_cell.length_b   1.000
_cell.length_c   1.000
_cell.angle_alpha   90.00
_cell.angle_beta   90.00
_cell.angle_gamma   90.00
#
_symmetry.space_group_name_H-M   'P 1'
#
loop_
_entity.id
_entity.type
_entity.pdbx_description
1 polymer ?
#
loop_
_entity_poly.entity_id
_entity_poly.type
_entity_poly.pdbx_seq_one_letter_code
_entity_poly.pdbx_strand_id
1 'polypeptide(L)'
;MTWENNVVQRVDLGAHWYNRDTREVVKFDADSGELPKNVSHNESVTVKMIVHAPKKPGRYVLAYDLVHEHVIWFSQAGVIPLEIDVDVGVTLDTSIVKKTSIVIYNGCGAKGAAVDFREYLLKYGFKIKDIANAKSFDFSRTMIIYNASKKQNAEQLAKVLNSYEMEPYSSKWSQYPANADIILIAGSDYKENISW
;
A
#
# COMPACT_ATOMS: atom_id res chain seq x y z
N MET A 1 19.07 -27.36 -25.92
CA MET A 1 19.03 -26.02 -26.55
C MET A 1 19.89 -25.10 -25.70
N THR A 2 20.61 -24.18 -26.33
CA THR A 2 21.46 -23.19 -25.65
C THR A 2 20.73 -21.85 -25.69
N TRP A 3 20.71 -21.14 -24.57
CA TRP A 3 20.27 -19.74 -24.52
C TRP A 3 21.45 -18.85 -24.87
N GLU A 4 21.37 -18.16 -26.01
CA GLU A 4 22.43 -17.31 -26.53
C GLU A 4 22.32 -15.90 -25.91
N ASN A 5 23.45 -15.26 -25.60
CA ASN A 5 23.48 -13.94 -24.96
C ASN A 5 24.05 -12.82 -25.84
N ASN A 6 24.67 -13.15 -26.97
CA ASN A 6 25.42 -12.22 -27.82
C ASN A 6 24.90 -12.16 -29.27
N VAL A 7 23.60 -12.41 -29.43
CA VAL A 7 22.88 -12.36 -30.72
C VAL A 7 21.68 -11.40 -30.62
N VAL A 8 21.10 -11.04 -31.76
CA VAL A 8 19.91 -10.15 -31.78
C VAL A 8 18.73 -10.78 -31.04
N GLN A 9 18.48 -12.08 -31.26
CA GLN A 9 17.45 -12.85 -30.58
C GLN A 9 18.02 -13.54 -29.33
N ARG A 10 18.73 -12.78 -28.49
CA ARG A 10 19.29 -13.34 -27.26
C ARG A 10 18.20 -13.69 -26.25
N VAL A 11 18.55 -14.46 -25.23
CA VAL A 11 17.69 -14.66 -24.07
C VAL A 11 18.15 -13.75 -22.94
N ASP A 12 17.22 -13.03 -22.33
CA ASP A 12 17.44 -12.15 -21.18
C ASP A 12 16.45 -12.47 -20.04
N LEU A 13 16.75 -11.97 -18.84
CA LEU A 13 15.81 -11.96 -17.73
C LEU A 13 15.08 -10.61 -17.70
N GLY A 14 13.75 -10.62 -17.81
CA GLY A 14 12.92 -9.43 -17.67
C GLY A 14 12.09 -9.44 -16.39
N ALA A 15 11.50 -8.29 -16.09
CA ALA A 15 10.60 -8.10 -14.96
C ALA A 15 9.30 -7.45 -15.38
N HIS A 16 8.20 -7.85 -14.74
CA HIS A 16 6.89 -7.22 -14.87
C HIS A 16 6.33 -6.91 -13.48
N TRP A 17 5.58 -5.81 -13.39
CA TRP A 17 4.87 -5.40 -12.18
C TRP A 17 3.37 -5.57 -12.40
N TYR A 18 2.73 -6.27 -11.45
CA TYR A 18 1.28 -6.40 -11.37
C TYR A 18 0.76 -5.82 -10.06
N ASN A 19 -0.46 -5.33 -10.06
CA ASN A 19 -1.18 -5.03 -8.83
C ASN A 19 -1.51 -6.36 -8.14
N ARG A 20 -1.14 -6.51 -6.86
CA ARG A 20 -1.34 -7.78 -6.14
C ARG A 20 -2.81 -8.13 -5.94
N ASP A 21 -3.65 -7.12 -5.73
CA ASP A 21 -5.07 -7.31 -5.41
C ASP A 21 -5.91 -7.54 -6.67
N THR A 22 -5.66 -6.77 -7.73
CA THR A 22 -6.47 -6.82 -8.96
C THR A 22 -5.87 -7.71 -10.05
N ARG A 23 -4.58 -8.09 -9.91
CA ARG A 23 -3.78 -8.77 -10.93
C ARG A 23 -3.62 -7.99 -12.24
N GLU A 24 -4.03 -6.73 -12.25
CA GLU A 24 -3.84 -5.83 -13.40
C GLU A 24 -2.35 -5.54 -13.61
N VAL A 25 -1.95 -5.44 -14.88
CA VAL A 25 -0.60 -5.02 -15.26
C VAL A 25 -0.38 -3.57 -14.80
N VAL A 26 0.66 -3.35 -14.00
CA VAL A 26 1.12 -2.01 -13.59
C VAL A 26 2.22 -1.54 -14.53
N LYS A 27 3.19 -2.40 -14.84
CA LYS A 27 4.23 -2.16 -15.84
C LYS A 27 4.69 -3.50 -16.41
N PHE A 28 4.47 -3.72 -17.70
CA PHE A 28 5.02 -4.85 -18.43
C PHE A 28 6.36 -4.46 -19.04
N ASP A 29 7.34 -5.37 -19.06
CA ASP A 29 8.69 -5.11 -19.57
C ASP A 29 9.33 -3.92 -18.84
N ALA A 30 9.44 -4.08 -17.52
CA ALA A 30 9.76 -3.01 -16.60
C ALA A 30 11.25 -2.69 -16.56
N ASP A 31 12.05 -3.74 -16.40
CA ASP A 31 13.50 -3.74 -16.31
C ASP A 31 13.99 -5.07 -16.89
N SER A 32 15.25 -5.13 -17.32
CA SER A 32 15.89 -6.36 -17.80
C SER A 32 17.31 -6.53 -17.27
N GLY A 33 17.78 -7.76 -17.27
CA GLY A 33 19.15 -8.16 -16.97
C GLY A 33 19.63 -9.16 -18.02
N GLU A 34 20.71 -8.79 -18.71
CA GLU A 34 21.31 -9.66 -19.73
C GLU A 34 21.97 -10.90 -19.11
N LEU A 35 21.88 -12.04 -19.79
CA LEU A 35 22.63 -13.22 -19.40
C LEU A 35 24.15 -12.93 -19.50
N PRO A 36 24.96 -13.28 -18.49
CA PRO A 36 26.39 -12.97 -18.50
C PRO A 36 27.20 -13.80 -19.52
N LYS A 37 26.62 -14.90 -20.02
CA LYS A 37 27.18 -15.78 -21.05
C LYS A 37 26.06 -16.63 -21.66
N ASN A 38 26.35 -17.31 -22.76
CA ASN A 38 25.52 -18.40 -23.26
C ASN A 38 25.29 -19.45 -22.15
N VAL A 39 24.07 -19.98 -22.06
CA VAL A 39 23.66 -20.95 -21.05
C VAL A 39 23.23 -22.24 -21.74
N SER A 40 24.00 -23.31 -21.52
CA SER A 40 23.70 -24.62 -22.07
C SER A 40 22.58 -25.33 -21.30
N HIS A 41 22.07 -26.42 -21.86
CA HIS A 41 21.13 -27.28 -21.16
C HIS A 41 21.71 -27.78 -19.83
N ASN A 42 20.92 -27.76 -18.75
CA ASN A 42 21.32 -28.06 -17.36
C ASN A 42 22.41 -27.14 -16.76
N GLU A 43 22.79 -26.06 -17.44
CA GLU A 43 23.66 -25.04 -16.89
C GLU A 43 22.84 -24.01 -16.10
N SER A 44 23.49 -23.34 -15.16
CA SER A 44 22.89 -22.23 -14.41
C SER A 44 23.86 -21.08 -14.34
N VAL A 45 23.33 -19.87 -14.40
CA VAL A 45 24.09 -18.62 -14.28
C VAL A 45 23.37 -17.67 -13.32
N THR A 46 24.12 -16.76 -12.72
CA THR A 46 23.56 -15.68 -11.91
C THR A 46 23.47 -14.41 -12.76
N VAL A 47 22.26 -13.90 -12.93
CA VAL A 47 21.99 -12.64 -13.62
C VAL A 47 21.97 -11.51 -12.59
N LYS A 48 22.69 -10.43 -12.87
CA LYS A 48 22.59 -9.19 -12.08
C LYS A 48 21.59 -8.28 -12.76
N MET A 49 20.57 -7.86 -12.01
CA MET A 49 19.49 -7.03 -12.51
C MET A 49 19.16 -5.94 -11.48
N ILE A 50 18.95 -4.73 -11.95
CA ILE A 50 18.44 -3.62 -11.13
C ILE A 50 16.96 -3.49 -11.44
N VAL A 51 16.12 -3.59 -10.41
CA VAL A 51 14.67 -3.48 -10.56
C VAL A 51 14.19 -2.19 -9.92
N HIS A 52 13.43 -1.41 -10.68
CA HIS A 52 12.84 -0.16 -10.21
C HIS A 52 11.41 -0.40 -9.74
N ALA A 53 11.18 -0.21 -8.44
CA ALA A 53 9.84 -0.29 -7.86
C ALA A 53 8.89 0.76 -8.47
N PRO A 54 7.58 0.47 -8.58
CA PRO A 54 6.57 1.45 -8.95
C PRO A 54 6.65 2.71 -8.06
N LYS A 55 6.46 3.90 -8.65
CA LYS A 55 6.49 5.17 -7.91
C LYS A 55 5.34 5.31 -6.91
N LYS A 56 4.20 4.68 -7.20
CA LYS A 56 3.00 4.72 -6.36
C LYS A 56 3.15 3.69 -5.24
N PRO A 57 2.97 4.05 -3.96
CA PRO A 57 2.90 3.08 -2.89
C PRO A 57 1.75 2.10 -3.09
N GLY A 58 1.95 0.85 -2.70
CA GLY A 58 0.96 -0.20 -2.89
C GLY A 58 1.54 -1.61 -2.74
N ARG A 59 0.65 -2.59 -2.84
CA ARG A 59 1.00 -4.02 -2.84
C ARG A 59 1.10 -4.51 -4.28
N TYR A 60 2.25 -5.04 -4.63
CA TYR A 60 2.58 -5.45 -5.98
C TYR A 60 3.06 -6.88 -6.04
N VAL A 61 3.02 -7.45 -7.23
CA VAL A 61 3.74 -8.66 -7.59
C VAL A 61 4.81 -8.29 -8.59
N LEU A 62 6.05 -8.62 -8.27
CA LEU A 62 7.18 -8.60 -9.19
C LEU A 62 7.30 -9.98 -9.82
N ALA A 63 7.07 -10.08 -11.13
CA ALA A 63 7.23 -11.31 -11.88
C ALA A 63 8.54 -11.25 -12.68
N TYR A 64 9.47 -12.14 -12.37
CA TYR A 64 10.65 -12.38 -13.19
C TYR A 64 10.31 -13.41 -14.26
N ASP A 65 10.46 -13.02 -15.52
CA ASP A 65 10.18 -13.85 -16.68
C ASP A 65 11.37 -13.85 -17.63
N LEU A 66 11.62 -14.97 -18.30
CA LEU A 66 12.63 -15.00 -19.35
C LEU A 66 12.02 -14.48 -20.64
N VAL A 67 12.81 -13.76 -21.42
CA VAL A 67 12.44 -13.29 -22.74
C VAL A 67 13.42 -13.83 -23.76
N HIS A 68 12.90 -14.38 -24.85
CA HIS A 68 13.66 -14.55 -26.08
C HIS A 68 13.45 -13.28 -26.90
N GLU A 69 14.45 -12.42 -26.92
CA GLU A 69 14.36 -11.05 -27.45
C GLU A 69 13.83 -11.04 -28.88
N HIS A 70 12.87 -10.14 -29.14
CA HIS A 70 12.15 -10.02 -30.41
C HIS A 70 11.35 -11.27 -30.85
N VAL A 71 11.22 -12.29 -29.98
CA VAL A 71 10.50 -13.52 -30.28
C VAL A 71 9.30 -13.67 -29.34
N ILE A 72 9.52 -13.94 -28.06
CA ILE A 72 8.45 -14.29 -27.12
C ILE A 72 8.92 -14.21 -25.66
N TRP A 73 8.01 -13.83 -24.77
CA TRP A 73 8.18 -14.04 -23.33
C TRP A 73 7.90 -15.50 -22.98
N PHE A 74 8.70 -16.12 -22.14
CA PHE A 74 8.52 -17.53 -21.81
C PHE A 74 7.13 -17.79 -21.17
N SER A 75 6.58 -16.82 -20.43
CA SER A 75 5.19 -16.88 -19.96
C SER A 75 4.13 -16.95 -21.04
N GLN A 76 4.34 -16.28 -22.17
CA GLN A 76 3.43 -16.38 -23.32
C GLN A 76 3.49 -17.76 -23.97
N ALA A 77 4.59 -18.50 -23.78
CA ALA A 77 4.73 -19.90 -24.16
C ALA A 77 4.26 -20.89 -23.06
N GLY A 78 3.72 -20.40 -21.94
CA GLY A 78 3.15 -21.21 -20.86
C GLY A 78 4.11 -21.54 -19.71
N VAL A 79 5.31 -20.96 -19.68
CA VAL A 79 6.23 -21.11 -18.54
C VAL A 79 5.79 -20.19 -17.40
N ILE A 80 5.67 -20.70 -16.18
CA ILE A 80 5.22 -19.88 -15.04
C ILE A 80 6.39 -18.98 -14.58
N PRO A 81 6.24 -17.64 -14.57
CA PRO A 81 7.24 -16.73 -14.03
C PRO A 81 7.49 -16.95 -12.54
N LEU A 82 8.66 -16.54 -12.05
CA LEU A 82 8.89 -16.40 -10.62
C LEU A 82 8.19 -15.13 -10.13
N GLU A 83 7.15 -15.29 -9.32
CA GLU A 83 6.42 -14.17 -8.71
C GLU A 83 6.85 -13.95 -7.25
N ILE A 84 7.10 -12.68 -6.90
CA ILE A 84 7.42 -12.24 -5.54
C ILE A 84 6.44 -11.13 -5.13
N ASP A 85 5.80 -11.30 -3.97
CA ASP A 85 5.00 -10.24 -3.35
C ASP A 85 5.92 -9.13 -2.83
N VAL A 86 5.67 -7.89 -3.26
CA VAL A 86 6.46 -6.71 -2.88
C VAL A 86 5.54 -5.59 -2.42
N ASP A 87 5.80 -5.12 -1.20
CA ASP A 87 5.15 -3.93 -0.65
C ASP A 87 6.05 -2.71 -0.91
N VAL A 88 5.50 -1.72 -1.62
CA VAL A 88 6.20 -0.46 -1.93
C VAL A 88 5.61 0.66 -1.10
N GLY A 89 6.43 1.32 -0.29
CA GLY A 89 6.00 2.37 0.61
C GLY A 89 5.02 1.87 1.68
N VAL A 90 4.15 2.78 2.16
CA VAL A 90 3.09 2.42 3.12
C VAL A 90 1.99 1.64 2.39
N THR A 91 1.77 0.38 2.80
CA THR A 91 0.75 -0.48 2.21
C THR A 91 -0.47 -0.60 3.12
N LEU A 92 -1.65 -0.39 2.53
CA LEU A 92 -2.94 -0.58 3.17
C LEU A 92 -3.57 -1.89 2.71
N ASP A 93 -4.19 -2.62 3.64
CA ASP A 93 -5.12 -3.69 3.30
C ASP A 93 -6.44 -3.08 2.85
N THR A 94 -6.63 -3.01 1.53
CA THR A 94 -7.79 -2.37 0.90
C THR A 94 -9.12 -3.04 1.28
N SER A 95 -9.10 -4.34 1.61
CA SER A 95 -10.29 -5.08 2.03
C SER A 95 -10.74 -4.69 3.44
N ILE A 96 -9.79 -4.38 4.32
CA ILE A 96 -10.05 -3.87 5.67
C ILE A 96 -10.47 -2.40 5.61
N VAL A 97 -9.72 -1.57 4.87
CA VAL A 97 -9.96 -0.14 4.77
C VAL A 97 -11.36 0.17 4.24
N LYS A 98 -11.79 -0.47 3.14
CA LYS A 98 -13.14 -0.29 2.56
C LYS A 98 -14.29 -0.70 3.49
N LYS A 99 -14.03 -1.53 4.49
CA LYS A 99 -15.03 -1.98 5.48
C LYS A 99 -14.95 -1.19 6.79
N THR A 100 -13.91 -0.38 6.98
CA THR A 100 -13.67 0.37 8.21
C THR A 100 -14.49 1.65 8.22
N SER A 101 -15.35 1.80 9.23
CA SER A 101 -16.14 2.99 9.51
C SER A 101 -15.46 3.88 10.55
N ILE A 102 -15.40 5.19 10.26
CA ILE A 102 -14.75 6.19 11.12
C ILE A 102 -15.74 7.32 11.43
N VAL A 103 -15.84 7.73 12.69
CA VAL A 103 -16.42 9.03 13.08
C VAL A 103 -15.29 9.98 13.43
N ILE A 104 -15.34 11.21 12.92
CA ILE A 104 -14.28 12.20 13.13
C ILE A 104 -14.80 13.32 14.04
N TYR A 105 -14.05 13.63 15.10
CA TYR A 105 -14.32 14.73 16.00
C TYR A 105 -13.25 15.81 15.86
N ASN A 106 -13.65 17.07 15.80
CA ASN A 106 -12.74 18.21 15.93
C ASN A 106 -12.37 18.40 17.41
N GLY A 107 -11.17 17.98 17.79
CA GLY A 107 -10.63 18.07 19.15
C GLY A 107 -9.71 19.25 19.41
N CYS A 108 -9.42 20.09 18.41
CA CYS A 108 -8.53 21.24 18.56
C CYS A 108 -9.22 22.60 18.37
N GLY A 109 -10.50 22.60 17.96
CA GLY A 109 -11.29 23.80 17.75
C GLY A 109 -10.95 24.58 16.48
N ALA A 110 -9.94 24.14 15.71
CA ALA A 110 -9.60 24.76 14.43
C ALA A 110 -10.74 24.57 13.43
N LYS A 111 -11.16 25.64 12.77
CA LYS A 111 -12.18 25.59 11.71
C LYS A 111 -11.70 24.66 10.59
N GLY A 112 -12.51 23.67 10.25
CA GLY A 112 -12.24 22.76 9.14
C GLY A 112 -11.45 21.49 9.49
N ALA A 113 -10.86 21.36 10.68
CA ALA A 113 -9.97 20.22 11.00
C ALA A 113 -10.61 18.83 10.75
N ALA A 114 -11.86 18.63 11.19
CA ALA A 114 -12.57 17.36 10.94
C ALA A 114 -12.96 17.15 9.47
N VAL A 115 -13.21 18.24 8.73
CA VAL A 115 -13.52 18.20 7.29
C VAL A 115 -12.25 17.84 6.52
N ASP A 116 -11.11 18.46 6.84
CA ASP A 116 -9.84 18.17 6.19
C ASP A 116 -9.45 16.68 6.38
N PHE A 117 -9.63 16.14 7.58
CA PHE A 117 -9.44 14.71 7.84
C PHE A 117 -10.39 13.82 7.04
N ARG A 118 -11.68 14.19 6.93
CA ARG A 118 -12.65 13.45 6.11
C ARG A 118 -12.15 13.35 4.67
N GLU A 119 -11.83 14.48 4.07
CA GLU A 119 -11.40 14.56 2.68
C GLU A 119 -10.07 13.80 2.46
N TYR A 120 -9.13 13.90 3.41
CA TYR A 120 -7.89 13.12 3.40
C TYR A 120 -8.14 11.61 3.43
N LEU A 121 -8.95 11.13 4.39
CA LEU A 121 -9.18 9.70 4.59
C LEU A 121 -10.05 9.06 3.50
N LEU A 122 -10.92 9.83 2.84
CA LEU A 122 -11.67 9.38 1.67
C LEU A 122 -10.74 9.00 0.51
N LYS A 123 -9.60 9.67 0.33
CA LYS A 123 -8.59 9.31 -0.69
C LYS A 123 -8.01 7.91 -0.49
N TYR A 124 -7.92 7.46 0.77
CA TYR A 124 -7.43 6.13 1.12
C TYR A 124 -8.54 5.06 1.13
N GLY A 125 -9.80 5.45 0.93
CA GLY A 125 -10.93 4.54 0.81
C GLY A 125 -11.62 4.17 2.12
N PHE A 126 -11.33 4.89 3.22
CA PHE A 126 -12.06 4.73 4.47
C PHE A 126 -13.50 5.24 4.35
N LYS A 127 -14.43 4.66 5.13
CA LYS A 127 -15.81 5.14 5.21
C LYS A 127 -15.96 6.11 6.36
N ILE A 128 -16.32 7.37 6.06
CA ILE A 128 -16.61 8.36 7.08
C ILE A 128 -18.10 8.33 7.41
N LYS A 129 -18.42 7.90 8.62
CA LYS A 129 -19.80 7.78 9.11
C LYS A 129 -20.38 9.13 9.48
N ASP A 130 -19.61 9.96 10.18
CA ASP A 130 -20.05 11.28 10.63
C ASP A 130 -18.84 12.18 10.97
N ILE A 131 -19.09 13.49 11.03
CA ILE A 131 -18.15 14.50 11.54
C ILE A 131 -18.83 15.37 12.61
N ALA A 132 -18.15 15.64 13.72
CA ALA A 132 -18.69 16.43 14.83
C ALA A 132 -17.59 17.23 15.55
N ASN A 133 -17.99 18.03 16.54
CA ASN A 133 -17.05 18.64 17.48
C ASN A 133 -16.84 17.72 18.69
N ALA A 134 -15.61 17.66 19.18
CA ALA A 134 -15.31 17.01 20.44
C ALA A 134 -15.97 17.76 21.61
N LYS A 135 -16.00 17.12 22.78
CA LYS A 135 -16.55 17.74 24.01
C LYS A 135 -15.64 18.83 24.57
N SER A 136 -14.34 18.74 24.29
CA SER A 136 -13.31 19.72 24.62
C SER A 136 -12.38 19.93 23.42
N PHE A 137 -11.67 21.07 23.39
CA PHE A 137 -10.76 21.44 22.30
C PHE A 137 -9.28 21.43 22.72
N ASP A 138 -8.94 20.63 23.73
CA ASP A 138 -7.63 20.56 24.38
C ASP A 138 -6.76 19.39 23.87
N PHE A 139 -7.17 18.73 22.79
CA PHE A 139 -6.39 17.64 22.20
C PHE A 139 -5.17 18.20 21.47
N SER A 140 -3.99 18.07 22.06
CA SER A 140 -2.72 18.43 21.40
C SER A 140 -2.32 17.41 20.34
N ARG A 141 -2.68 16.14 20.54
CA ARG A 141 -2.41 15.00 19.65
C ARG A 141 -3.68 14.44 19.04
N THR A 142 -3.59 13.98 17.80
CA THR A 142 -4.69 13.29 17.13
C THR A 142 -4.86 11.90 17.75
N MET A 143 -6.08 11.56 18.18
CA MET A 143 -6.38 10.31 18.86
C MET A 143 -7.10 9.33 17.94
N ILE A 144 -6.59 8.10 17.83
CA ILE A 144 -7.28 6.96 17.23
C ILE A 144 -7.84 6.09 18.34
N ILE A 145 -9.15 6.13 18.55
CA ILE A 145 -9.84 5.32 19.55
C ILE A 145 -10.61 4.21 18.85
N TYR A 146 -10.35 2.95 19.21
CA TYR A 146 -10.87 1.82 18.44
C TYR A 146 -11.54 0.76 19.33
N ASN A 147 -12.56 0.09 18.81
CA ASN A 147 -13.08 -1.10 19.48
C ASN A 147 -11.98 -2.17 19.53
N ALA A 148 -11.74 -2.84 20.67
CA ALA A 148 -10.65 -3.81 20.82
C ALA A 148 -10.63 -4.91 19.72
N SER A 149 -11.80 -5.32 19.22
CA SER A 149 -11.94 -6.28 18.11
C SER A 149 -11.55 -5.74 16.73
N LYS A 150 -11.32 -4.42 16.62
CA LYS A 150 -11.02 -3.65 15.40
C LYS A 150 -9.60 -3.07 15.42
N LYS A 151 -8.70 -3.63 16.23
CA LYS A 151 -7.30 -3.18 16.32
C LYS A 151 -6.63 -3.10 14.95
N GLN A 152 -6.82 -4.13 14.12
CA GLN A 152 -6.22 -4.17 12.78
C GLN A 152 -6.72 -3.02 11.87
N ASN A 153 -7.98 -2.62 12.01
CA ASN A 153 -8.53 -1.47 11.28
C ASN A 153 -7.86 -0.17 11.72
N ALA A 154 -7.66 0.00 13.04
CA ALA A 154 -6.96 1.15 13.61
C ALA A 154 -5.49 1.21 13.16
N GLU A 155 -4.83 0.06 13.07
CA GLU A 155 -3.47 -0.04 12.52
C GLU A 155 -3.42 0.34 11.03
N GLN A 156 -4.45 0.05 10.22
CA GLN A 156 -4.52 0.57 8.85
C GLN A 156 -4.69 2.08 8.80
N LEU A 157 -5.47 2.67 9.70
CA LEU A 157 -5.62 4.13 9.79
C LEU A 157 -4.31 4.80 10.25
N ALA A 158 -3.66 4.23 11.26
CA ALA A 158 -2.39 4.72 11.80
C ALA A 158 -1.30 4.85 10.72
N LYS A 159 -1.26 3.93 9.76
CA LYS A 159 -0.31 3.96 8.64
C LYS A 159 -0.39 5.22 7.77
N VAL A 160 -1.54 5.89 7.73
CA VAL A 160 -1.72 7.13 6.95
C VAL A 160 -1.65 8.39 7.81
N LEU A 161 -1.21 8.28 9.06
CA LEU A 161 -1.07 9.42 9.97
C LEU A 161 0.39 9.54 10.40
N ASN A 162 0.94 10.76 10.32
CA ASN A 162 2.33 11.02 10.74
C ASN A 162 2.45 11.18 12.26
N SER A 163 1.35 11.52 12.92
CA SER A 163 1.32 12.06 14.27
C SER A 163 0.02 11.69 14.97
N TYR A 164 0.04 10.67 15.80
CA TYR A 164 -1.15 10.25 16.54
C TYR A 164 -0.81 9.59 17.88
N GLU A 165 -1.83 9.40 18.70
CA GLU A 165 -1.87 8.41 19.78
C GLU A 165 -3.03 7.44 19.52
N MET A 166 -2.90 6.19 19.97
CA MET A 166 -3.88 5.15 19.69
C MET A 166 -4.21 4.36 20.96
N GLU A 167 -5.49 4.26 21.29
CA GLU A 167 -5.98 3.58 22.50
C GLU A 167 -7.25 2.77 22.21
N PRO A 168 -7.46 1.62 22.87
CA PRO A 168 -8.74 0.94 22.81
C PRO A 168 -9.84 1.77 23.49
N TYR A 169 -11.05 1.68 22.96
CA TYR A 169 -12.22 2.30 23.55
C TYR A 169 -12.48 1.73 24.95
N SER A 170 -12.69 2.61 25.92
CA SER A 170 -12.89 2.28 27.34
C SER A 170 -13.84 3.30 27.99
N SER A 171 -14.08 3.19 29.29
CA SER A 171 -14.92 4.14 30.05
C SER A 171 -14.44 5.59 29.94
N LYS A 172 -13.13 5.82 29.76
CA LYS A 172 -12.53 7.15 29.47
C LYS A 172 -13.17 7.83 28.27
N TRP A 173 -13.61 7.05 27.28
CA TRP A 173 -14.15 7.53 26.01
C TRP A 173 -15.69 7.47 25.95
N SER A 174 -16.37 7.12 27.05
CA SER A 174 -17.83 6.89 27.12
C SER A 174 -18.71 8.06 26.65
N GLN A 175 -18.18 9.29 26.67
CA GLN A 175 -18.85 10.49 26.14
C GLN A 175 -18.96 10.53 24.60
N TYR A 176 -18.20 9.70 23.90
CA TYR A 176 -18.23 9.57 22.45
C TYR A 176 -18.95 8.27 22.06
N PRO A 177 -20.04 8.30 21.28
CA PRO A 177 -20.77 7.09 20.90
C PRO A 177 -19.88 6.05 20.21
N ALA A 178 -19.83 4.84 20.75
CA ALA A 178 -19.14 3.70 20.15
C ALA A 178 -19.93 3.08 18.97
N ASN A 179 -20.30 3.90 17.99
CA ASN A 179 -21.16 3.52 16.87
C ASN A 179 -20.39 3.35 15.54
N ALA A 180 -19.07 3.35 15.57
CA ALA A 180 -18.18 3.09 14.44
C ALA A 180 -17.01 2.20 14.87
N ASP A 181 -16.26 1.66 13.90
CA ASP A 181 -15.08 0.85 14.20
C ASP A 181 -13.98 1.69 14.88
N ILE A 182 -13.87 2.95 14.46
CA ILE A 182 -12.88 3.92 14.94
C ILE A 182 -13.54 5.28 15.20
N ILE A 183 -13.13 5.90 16.30
CA ILE A 183 -13.33 7.32 16.60
C ILE A 183 -11.98 8.01 16.39
N LEU A 184 -11.92 8.97 15.48
CA LEU A 184 -10.75 9.82 15.27
C LEU A 184 -11.02 11.18 15.90
N ILE A 185 -10.17 11.63 16.83
CA ILE A 185 -10.26 12.97 17.39
C ILE A 185 -9.09 13.78 16.86
N ALA A 186 -9.36 14.79 16.04
CA ALA A 186 -8.36 15.66 15.44
C ALA A 186 -7.72 16.55 16.50
N GLY A 187 -6.42 16.36 16.74
CA GLY A 187 -5.65 17.20 17.64
C GLY A 187 -5.12 18.47 16.95
N SER A 188 -4.42 19.30 17.70
CA SER A 188 -3.75 20.51 17.17
C SER A 188 -2.67 20.16 16.14
N ASP A 189 -2.16 18.92 16.17
CA ASP A 189 -1.25 18.32 15.20
C ASP A 189 -1.92 17.88 13.88
N TYR A 190 -3.22 18.09 13.67
CA TYR A 190 -3.93 17.56 12.49
C TYR A 190 -3.30 17.91 11.14
N LYS A 191 -2.68 19.09 11.02
CA LYS A 191 -2.00 19.50 9.79
C LYS A 191 -0.75 18.67 9.49
N GLU A 192 -0.08 18.14 10.50
CA GLU A 192 1.06 17.24 10.33
C GLU A 192 0.61 15.90 9.74
N ASN A 193 -0.63 15.50 10.00
CA ASN A 193 -1.21 14.26 9.51
C ASN A 193 -1.73 14.32 8.07
N ILE A 194 -2.07 15.52 7.58
CA ILE A 194 -2.76 15.69 6.31
C ILE A 194 -1.77 16.23 5.28
N SER A 195 -1.17 15.33 4.50
CA SER A 195 -0.42 15.68 3.29
C SER A 195 -1.33 15.59 2.06
N TRP A 196 -1.48 16.70 1.34
CA TRP A 196 -2.39 16.80 0.20
C TRP A 196 -1.80 16.25 -1.09
#